data_AF-A0A7W1T2F8-F1
#
_entry.id   AF-A0A7W1T2F8-F1
#
_cell.length_a   1.000
_cell.length_b   1.000
_cell.length_c   1.000
_cell.angle_alpha   90.00
_cell.angle_beta   90.00
_cell.angle_gamma   90.00
#
_symmetry.space_group_name_H-M   'P 1'
#
loop_
_entity.id
_entity.type
_entity.pdbx_description
1 polymer ?
#
loop_
_entity_poly.entity_id
_entity_poly.type
_entity_poly.pdbx_seq_one_letter_code
_entity_poly.pdbx_strand_id
1 'polypeptide(L)'
;TLVGAPALKFPIAPIGDPLSHVLGPPSNGTGSGGGIGSGTGGGVGSGRGPGLGPGEGGGVGGGVYRVGGGVSAPRVVYSPDPEFSEEARKAKYQGTVLLWVTVGADGLARDIRIVRSVGMGLDEKAVNAVKLWRFEPARKDGQAVAVQISVEVAFRLY
;
A
#
# COMPACT_ATOMS: atom_id res chain seq x y z
N THR A 1 -38.01 -21.90 61.62
CA THR A 1 -37.26 -20.63 61.68
C THR A 1 -36.70 -20.33 60.31
N LEU A 2 -37.22 -19.27 59.68
CA LEU A 2 -36.83 -18.75 58.37
C LEU A 2 -35.43 -18.13 58.44
N VAL A 3 -34.55 -18.48 57.49
CA VAL A 3 -33.43 -17.61 57.07
C VAL A 3 -33.29 -17.74 55.55
N GLY A 4 -34.06 -16.95 54.81
CA GLY A 4 -33.83 -16.70 53.38
C GLY A 4 -33.14 -15.36 53.23
N ALA A 5 -31.92 -15.34 52.69
CA ALA A 5 -31.11 -14.14 52.52
C ALA A 5 -31.80 -13.11 51.59
N PRO A 6 -31.64 -11.79 51.84
CA PRO A 6 -32.28 -10.77 51.02
C PRO A 6 -31.68 -10.71 49.61
N ALA A 7 -32.54 -10.72 48.60
CA ALA A 7 -32.16 -10.58 47.19
C ALA A 7 -31.52 -9.21 46.94
N LEU A 8 -30.25 -9.22 46.53
CA LEU A 8 -29.51 -8.06 46.07
C LEU A 8 -30.12 -7.55 44.75
N LYS A 9 -30.73 -6.37 44.79
CA LYS A 9 -31.15 -5.62 43.60
C LYS A 9 -29.94 -4.88 43.02
N PHE A 10 -29.49 -5.28 41.84
CA PHE A 10 -28.55 -4.50 41.04
C PHE A 10 -29.31 -3.36 40.34
N PRO A 11 -28.83 -2.11 40.39
CA PRO A 11 -29.39 -1.06 39.55
C PRO A 11 -29.03 -1.36 38.09
N ILE A 12 -30.05 -1.66 37.28
CA ILE A 12 -29.93 -1.71 35.83
C ILE A 12 -29.82 -0.25 35.36
N ALA A 13 -28.60 0.27 35.31
CA ALA A 13 -28.35 1.54 34.63
C ALA A 13 -28.50 1.30 33.11
N PRO A 14 -29.27 2.12 32.39
CA PRO A 14 -29.36 2.06 30.94
C PRO A 14 -28.05 2.63 30.36
N ILE A 15 -27.05 1.78 30.18
CA ILE A 15 -25.78 2.16 29.54
C ILE A 15 -25.98 2.05 28.04
N GLY A 16 -26.33 3.17 27.42
CA GLY A 16 -26.37 3.33 25.96
C GLY A 16 -27.67 3.92 25.49
N ASP A 17 -27.57 5.03 24.77
CA ASP A 17 -28.69 5.67 24.08
C ASP A 17 -29.20 4.74 22.97
N PRO A 18 -30.47 4.26 23.02
CA PRO A 18 -31.05 3.40 21.99
C PRO A 18 -31.22 4.10 20.62
N LEU A 19 -30.95 5.40 20.52
CA LEU A 19 -30.94 6.17 19.27
C LEU A 19 -29.54 6.37 18.67
N SER A 20 -28.49 5.83 19.30
CA SER A 20 -27.12 5.97 18.81
C SER A 20 -26.83 5.05 17.61
N HIS A 21 -26.82 5.63 16.41
CA HIS A 21 -26.34 4.97 15.18
C HIS A 21 -24.81 4.83 15.21
N VAL A 22 -24.25 3.85 15.92
CA VAL A 22 -22.84 3.45 15.73
C VAL A 22 -22.71 1.93 15.73
N LEU A 23 -22.81 1.33 14.53
CA LEU A 23 -22.42 -0.07 14.29
C LEU A 23 -20.89 -0.15 14.18
N GLY A 24 -20.21 -0.45 15.30
CA GLY A 24 -18.79 -0.80 15.33
C GLY A 24 -18.21 -0.69 16.74
N PRO A 25 -17.15 -1.46 17.08
CA PRO A 25 -16.46 -1.28 18.35
C PRO A 25 -15.99 0.18 18.51
N PRO A 26 -16.11 0.77 19.71
CA PRO A 26 -15.73 2.16 19.95
C PRO A 26 -14.26 2.39 19.57
N SER A 27 -14.00 3.54 18.95
CA SER A 27 -12.63 4.00 18.64
C SER A 27 -11.85 4.18 19.95
N ASN A 28 -10.63 3.64 20.02
CA ASN A 28 -9.75 3.82 21.18
C ASN A 28 -8.77 4.98 20.98
N GLY A 29 -9.06 5.86 20.03
CA GLY A 29 -8.37 7.15 19.81
C GLY A 29 -9.35 8.27 19.48
N THR A 30 -8.84 9.48 19.27
CA THR A 30 -9.64 10.69 18.95
C THR A 30 -10.29 10.66 17.56
N GLY A 31 -9.94 9.67 16.74
CA GLY A 31 -10.50 9.40 15.42
C GLY A 31 -11.83 8.64 15.41
N SER A 32 -12.33 8.29 14.23
CA SER A 32 -13.58 7.52 14.03
C SER A 32 -13.31 6.13 13.42
N GLY A 33 -14.22 5.16 13.57
CA GLY A 33 -14.14 3.86 12.87
C GLY A 33 -13.47 2.69 13.62
N GLY A 34 -13.31 2.79 14.95
CA GLY A 34 -12.86 1.66 15.79
C GLY A 34 -11.34 1.48 15.90
N GLY A 35 -10.55 2.37 15.30
CA GLY A 35 -9.08 2.35 15.33
C GLY A 35 -8.44 2.98 16.56
N ILE A 36 -7.10 3.01 16.58
CA ILE A 36 -6.27 3.64 17.62
C ILE A 36 -5.52 4.82 17.00
N GLY A 37 -5.97 6.05 17.23
CA GLY A 37 -5.30 7.27 16.74
C GLY A 37 -6.29 8.36 16.34
N SER A 38 -5.80 9.42 15.69
CA SER A 38 -6.63 10.55 15.23
C SER A 38 -7.27 10.33 13.84
N GLY A 39 -7.11 9.14 13.27
CA GLY A 39 -7.52 8.79 11.90
C GLY A 39 -9.00 8.43 11.71
N THR A 40 -9.35 7.88 10.55
CA THR A 40 -10.72 7.40 10.23
C THR A 40 -10.69 5.97 9.70
N GLY A 41 -11.21 4.98 10.45
CA GLY A 41 -11.19 3.55 10.11
C GLY A 41 -10.69 2.68 11.27
N GLY A 42 -10.51 1.38 11.02
CA GLY A 42 -10.08 0.41 12.03
C GLY A 42 -8.56 0.32 12.26
N GLY A 43 -7.78 1.25 11.72
CA GLY A 43 -6.32 1.24 11.75
C GLY A 43 -5.70 1.88 13.00
N VAL A 44 -4.37 1.94 13.04
CA VAL A 44 -3.59 2.55 14.13
C VAL A 44 -2.83 3.77 13.62
N GLY A 45 -3.31 5.00 13.83
CA GLY A 45 -2.59 6.22 13.45
C GLY A 45 -3.50 7.36 13.01
N SER A 46 -2.91 8.38 12.37
CA SER A 46 -3.63 9.56 11.87
C SER A 46 -4.22 9.38 10.47
N GLY A 47 -4.12 8.18 9.89
CA GLY A 47 -4.57 7.87 8.52
C GLY A 47 -6.06 7.48 8.39
N ARG A 48 -6.51 7.22 7.16
CA ARG A 48 -7.86 6.76 6.82
C ARG A 48 -7.84 5.31 6.37
N GLY A 49 -8.32 4.36 7.15
CA GLY A 49 -8.43 2.94 6.77
C GLY A 49 -7.92 1.98 7.84
N PRO A 50 -7.76 0.69 7.51
CA PRO A 50 -7.30 -0.34 8.46
C PRO A 50 -5.77 -0.37 8.65
N GLY A 51 -5.02 0.61 8.13
CA GLY A 51 -3.55 0.65 8.20
C GLY A 51 -2.97 1.21 9.50
N LEU A 52 -1.66 1.08 9.68
CA LEU A 52 -0.87 1.58 10.80
C LEU A 52 -0.06 2.82 10.38
N GLY A 53 -0.45 4.02 10.77
CA GLY A 53 0.28 5.27 10.57
C GLY A 53 -0.54 6.35 9.85
N PRO A 54 0.05 7.49 9.50
CA PRO A 54 -0.58 8.47 8.61
C PRO A 54 -0.78 7.84 7.21
N GLY A 55 -1.75 8.29 6.40
CA GLY A 55 -1.99 7.75 5.04
C GLY A 55 -3.43 7.30 4.82
N GLU A 56 -3.75 6.64 3.71
CA GLU A 56 -5.10 6.13 3.44
C GLU A 56 -5.04 4.70 2.88
N GLY A 57 -5.95 3.82 3.31
CA GLY A 57 -5.96 2.38 3.01
C GLY A 57 -5.40 1.50 4.14
N GLY A 58 -5.09 0.24 3.79
CA GLY A 58 -4.35 -0.68 4.65
C GLY A 58 -2.84 -0.61 4.39
N GLY A 59 -2.00 -0.92 5.38
CA GLY A 59 -0.53 -0.86 5.26
C GLY A 59 0.11 -0.11 6.43
N VAL A 60 1.43 0.16 6.37
CA VAL A 60 2.17 0.87 7.43
C VAL A 60 2.66 2.22 6.88
N GLY A 61 2.08 3.33 7.35
CA GLY A 61 2.63 4.68 7.35
C GLY A 61 3.00 5.33 6.01
N GLY A 62 2.24 6.35 5.63
CA GLY A 62 2.74 7.57 5.01
C GLY A 62 3.39 7.36 3.65
N GLY A 63 2.62 6.88 2.68
CA GLY A 63 3.04 6.92 1.29
C GLY A 63 2.91 5.57 0.61
N VAL A 64 2.27 5.63 -0.55
CA VAL A 64 2.16 4.58 -1.54
C VAL A 64 1.16 3.47 -1.22
N TYR A 65 0.02 3.52 -1.92
CA TYR A 65 -0.97 2.45 -1.88
C TYR A 65 -0.32 1.16 -2.40
N ARG A 66 -0.71 0.01 -1.84
CA ARG A 66 -0.38 -1.31 -2.39
C ARG A 66 -1.57 -1.82 -3.20
N VAL A 67 -1.31 -2.50 -4.32
CA VAL A 67 -2.35 -3.07 -5.18
C VAL A 67 -3.22 -4.03 -4.36
N GLY A 68 -4.54 -3.79 -4.32
CA GLY A 68 -5.50 -4.52 -3.49
C GLY A 68 -6.52 -3.62 -2.76
N GLY A 69 -7.67 -4.16 -2.35
CA GLY A 69 -8.66 -3.44 -1.53
C GLY A 69 -9.36 -2.27 -2.24
N GLY A 70 -9.61 -2.37 -3.55
CA GLY A 70 -10.27 -1.32 -4.37
C GLY A 70 -9.30 -0.45 -5.17
N VAL A 71 -7.98 -0.66 -5.04
CA VAL A 71 -6.95 -0.02 -5.85
C VAL A 71 -6.63 -0.88 -7.07
N SER A 72 -6.86 -0.35 -8.28
CA SER A 72 -6.49 -1.05 -9.52
C SER A 72 -4.98 -1.15 -9.66
N ALA A 73 -4.49 -2.22 -10.29
CA ALA A 73 -3.07 -2.30 -10.65
C ALA A 73 -2.76 -1.25 -11.73
N PRO A 74 -1.60 -0.57 -11.66
CA PRO A 74 -1.15 0.27 -12.75
C PRO A 74 -0.81 -0.60 -13.96
N ARG A 75 -1.07 -0.08 -15.16
CA ARG A 75 -0.80 -0.80 -16.42
C ARG A 75 0.38 -0.18 -17.14
N VAL A 76 1.32 -0.98 -17.63
CA VAL A 76 2.40 -0.46 -18.47
C VAL A 76 1.80 -0.04 -19.82
N VAL A 77 1.96 1.23 -20.18
CA VAL A 77 1.50 1.80 -21.46
C VAL A 77 2.64 1.88 -22.46
N TYR A 78 3.83 2.21 -21.96
CA TYR A 78 5.04 2.31 -22.77
C TYR A 78 6.22 1.75 -21.98
N SER A 79 6.81 0.68 -22.49
CA SER A 79 8.01 0.04 -21.93
C SER A 79 9.02 -0.22 -23.04
N PRO A 80 9.82 0.79 -23.42
CA PRO A 80 10.96 0.56 -24.29
C PRO A 80 11.88 -0.49 -23.64
N ASP A 81 12.43 -1.36 -24.49
CA ASP A 81 13.39 -2.37 -24.06
C ASP A 81 14.62 -1.70 -23.42
N PRO A 82 15.17 -2.28 -22.35
CA PRO A 82 16.33 -1.71 -21.69
C PRO A 82 17.57 -1.83 -22.57
N GLU A 83 18.40 -0.79 -22.60
CA GLU A 83 19.71 -0.87 -23.26
C GLU A 83 20.63 -1.84 -22.53
N PHE A 84 21.40 -2.63 -23.27
CA PHE A 84 22.45 -3.47 -22.69
C PHE A 84 23.70 -2.64 -22.39
N SER A 85 24.41 -3.00 -21.32
CA SER A 85 25.80 -2.55 -21.14
C SER A 85 26.70 -3.24 -22.18
N GLU A 86 27.76 -2.56 -22.60
CA GLU A 86 28.74 -3.11 -23.55
C GLU A 86 29.39 -4.38 -22.97
N GLU A 87 29.64 -4.43 -21.65
CA GLU A 87 30.19 -5.61 -21.00
C GLU A 87 29.21 -6.80 -21.05
N ALA A 88 27.92 -6.58 -20.71
CA ALA A 88 26.92 -7.64 -20.74
C ALA A 88 26.66 -8.13 -22.17
N ARG A 89 26.71 -7.24 -23.16
CA ARG A 89 26.55 -7.59 -24.58
C ARG A 89 27.69 -8.48 -25.08
N LYS A 90 28.93 -8.13 -24.74
CA LYS A 90 30.12 -8.95 -25.08
C LYS A 90 30.11 -10.30 -24.37
N ALA A 91 29.67 -10.32 -23.12
CA ALA A 91 29.55 -11.54 -22.32
C ALA A 91 28.31 -12.39 -22.67
N LYS A 92 27.44 -11.93 -23.58
CA LYS A 92 26.12 -12.53 -23.88
C LYS A 92 25.30 -12.83 -22.62
N TYR A 93 25.43 -11.95 -21.63
CA TYR A 93 24.86 -12.15 -20.32
C TYR A 93 23.35 -11.87 -20.34
N GLN A 94 22.57 -12.78 -19.78
CA GLN A 94 21.11 -12.69 -19.69
C GLN A 94 20.70 -12.72 -18.21
N GLY A 95 19.68 -11.96 -17.86
CA GLY A 95 19.22 -11.89 -16.48
C GLY A 95 17.98 -11.03 -16.30
N THR A 96 17.39 -11.10 -15.11
CA THR A 96 16.20 -10.31 -14.76
C THR A 96 16.47 -9.47 -13.52
N VAL A 97 16.45 -8.14 -13.68
CA VAL A 97 16.60 -7.18 -12.59
C VAL A 97 15.22 -6.93 -11.99
N LEU A 98 15.09 -7.06 -10.67
CA LEU A 98 13.84 -6.75 -9.96
C LEU A 98 13.96 -5.35 -9.35
N LEU A 99 13.03 -4.47 -9.68
CA LEU A 99 12.98 -3.10 -9.16
C LEU A 99 11.66 -2.85 -8.43
N TRP A 100 11.73 -2.10 -7.34
CA TRP A 100 10.56 -1.46 -6.75
C TRP A 100 10.41 -0.06 -7.30
N VAL A 101 9.22 0.25 -7.76
CA VAL A 101 8.90 1.51 -8.43
C VAL A 101 7.61 2.05 -7.84
N THR A 102 7.61 3.33 -7.48
CA THR A 102 6.39 4.05 -7.15
C THR A 102 5.84 4.67 -8.42
N VAL A 103 4.72 4.17 -8.91
CA VAL A 103 3.99 4.81 -10.01
C VAL A 103 3.13 5.91 -9.42
N GLY A 104 3.39 7.16 -9.79
CA GLY A 104 2.61 8.31 -9.37
C GLY A 104 1.20 8.33 -9.99
N ALA A 105 0.34 9.21 -9.47
CA ALA A 105 -1.00 9.46 -10.02
C ALA A 105 -0.96 10.07 -11.45
N ASP A 106 0.20 10.57 -11.87
CA ASP A 106 0.52 11.07 -13.21
C ASP A 106 1.02 9.98 -14.16
N GLY A 107 1.16 8.73 -13.69
CA GLY A 107 1.66 7.63 -14.49
C GLY A 107 3.19 7.62 -14.67
N LEU A 108 3.91 8.45 -13.90
CA LEU A 108 5.37 8.49 -13.91
C LEU A 108 5.97 7.54 -12.86
N ALA A 109 7.05 6.86 -13.24
CA ALA A 109 7.88 6.11 -12.30
C ALA A 109 8.71 7.05 -11.42
N ARG A 110 8.59 6.88 -10.11
CA ARG A 110 9.32 7.60 -9.06
C ARG A 110 9.86 6.62 -8.03
N ASP A 111 10.78 7.07 -7.19
CA ASP A 111 11.37 6.29 -6.08
C ASP A 111 11.82 4.87 -6.47
N ILE A 112 12.56 4.77 -7.59
CA ILE A 112 13.04 3.50 -8.13
C ILE A 112 14.13 2.92 -7.22
N ARG A 113 13.95 1.70 -6.73
CA ARG A 113 14.92 0.97 -5.90
C ARG A 113 15.19 -0.40 -6.50
N ILE A 114 16.46 -0.80 -6.52
CA ILE A 114 16.86 -2.14 -6.96
C ILE A 114 16.61 -3.11 -5.81
N VAL A 115 15.77 -4.12 -6.05
CA VAL A 115 15.47 -5.18 -5.09
C VAL A 115 16.37 -6.39 -5.34
N ARG A 116 16.60 -6.71 -6.62
CA ARG A 116 17.51 -7.77 -7.04
C ARG A 116 18.38 -7.25 -8.17
N SER A 117 19.66 -7.12 -7.88
CA SER A 117 20.69 -6.86 -8.89
C SER A 117 21.09 -8.15 -9.60
N VAL A 118 21.52 -7.99 -10.84
CA VAL A 118 22.09 -9.09 -11.65
C VAL A 118 23.56 -8.79 -11.98
N GLY A 119 24.02 -7.55 -11.77
CA GLY A 119 25.41 -7.14 -11.98
C GLY A 119 25.73 -6.82 -13.44
N MET A 120 27.02 -6.81 -13.80
CA MET A 120 27.51 -6.54 -15.17
C MET A 120 27.10 -5.16 -15.75
N GLY A 121 26.80 -4.18 -14.90
CA GLY A 121 26.33 -2.85 -15.32
C GLY A 121 24.89 -2.81 -15.85
N LEU A 122 24.14 -3.92 -15.78
CA LEU A 122 22.75 -3.98 -16.21
C LEU A 122 21.79 -3.26 -15.24
N ASP A 123 22.17 -3.17 -13.96
CA ASP A 123 21.33 -2.57 -12.92
C ASP A 123 21.02 -1.09 -13.22
N GLU A 124 22.05 -0.31 -13.58
CA GLU A 124 21.91 1.12 -13.95
C GLU A 124 21.10 1.30 -15.23
N LYS A 125 21.32 0.43 -16.21
CA LYS A 125 20.55 0.42 -17.46
C LYS A 125 19.08 0.10 -17.22
N ALA A 126 18.79 -0.84 -16.32
CA ALA A 126 17.42 -1.16 -15.92
C ALA A 126 16.73 0.03 -15.26
N VAL A 127 17.42 0.73 -14.35
CA VAL A 127 16.90 1.95 -13.71
C VAL A 127 16.60 3.03 -14.75
N ASN A 128 17.50 3.26 -15.70
CA ASN A 128 17.30 4.27 -16.74
C ASN A 128 16.17 3.90 -17.71
N ALA A 129 16.02 2.63 -18.05
CA ALA A 129 14.89 2.15 -18.86
C ALA A 129 13.55 2.42 -18.15
N VAL A 130 13.44 2.01 -16.88
CA VAL A 130 12.22 2.18 -16.08
C VAL A 130 11.85 3.67 -15.88
N LYS A 131 12.83 4.58 -15.83
CA LYS A 131 12.56 6.04 -15.81
C LYS A 131 11.85 6.54 -17.07
N LEU A 132 12.10 5.90 -18.21
CA LEU A 132 11.48 6.25 -19.50
C LEU A 132 10.11 5.59 -19.66
N TRP A 133 9.79 4.58 -18.86
CA TRP A 133 8.53 3.87 -18.95
C TRP A 133 7.37 4.78 -18.55
N ARG A 134 6.24 4.59 -19.22
CA ARG A 134 4.98 5.25 -18.89
C ARG A 134 3.98 4.21 -18.43
N PHE A 135 3.33 4.53 -17.32
CA PHE A 135 2.35 3.69 -16.70
C PHE A 135 1.00 4.42 -16.70
N GLU A 136 -0.07 3.66 -16.85
CA GLU A 136 -1.39 4.10 -16.47
C GLU A 136 -1.47 4.03 -14.94
N PRO A 137 -1.79 5.15 -14.26
CA PRO A 137 -1.80 5.19 -12.80
C PRO A 137 -2.84 4.22 -12.23
N ALA A 138 -2.55 3.70 -11.04
CA ALA A 138 -3.58 3.01 -10.28
C ALA A 138 -4.72 3.95 -9.95
N ARG A 139 -5.95 3.44 -9.99
CA ARG A 139 -7.13 4.17 -9.57
C ARG A 139 -7.72 3.52 -8.33
N LYS A 140 -8.06 4.34 -7.35
CA LYS A 140 -8.85 3.96 -6.18
C LYS A 140 -10.10 4.81 -6.19
N ASP A 141 -11.27 4.18 -6.21
CA ASP A 141 -12.57 4.88 -6.22
C ASP A 141 -12.68 5.94 -7.35
N GLY A 142 -12.07 5.64 -8.51
CA GLY A 142 -12.02 6.54 -9.67
C GLY A 142 -10.93 7.61 -9.63
N GLN A 143 -10.25 7.80 -8.50
CA GLN A 143 -9.16 8.77 -8.34
C GLN A 143 -7.80 8.13 -8.61
N ALA A 144 -6.93 8.80 -9.36
CA ALA A 144 -5.57 8.34 -9.60
C ALA A 144 -4.74 8.44 -8.30
N VAL A 145 -4.11 7.34 -7.90
CA VAL A 145 -3.33 7.25 -6.67
C VAL A 145 -1.92 6.73 -6.95
N ALA A 146 -0.95 7.19 -6.15
CA ALA A 146 0.41 6.69 -6.22
C ALA A 146 0.49 5.28 -5.59
N VAL A 147 1.03 4.33 -6.34
CA VAL A 147 1.08 2.90 -5.99
C VAL A 147 2.50 2.35 -6.13
N GLN A 148 2.89 1.45 -5.24
CA GLN A 148 4.20 0.82 -5.30
C GLN A 148 4.03 -0.53 -5.98
N ILE A 149 4.82 -0.76 -7.02
CA ILE A 149 4.83 -2.01 -7.77
C ILE A 149 6.23 -2.60 -7.86
N SER A 150 6.27 -3.90 -8.10
CA SER A 150 7.50 -4.62 -8.44
C SER A 150 7.55 -4.75 -9.96
N VAL A 151 8.65 -4.31 -10.56
CA VAL A 151 8.89 -4.35 -12.01
C VAL A 151 10.06 -5.29 -12.27
N GLU A 152 9.84 -6.25 -13.17
CA GLU A 152 10.88 -7.16 -13.64
C GLU A 152 11.37 -6.71 -15.01
N VAL A 153 12.66 -6.38 -15.10
CA VAL A 153 13.31 -6.00 -16.34
C VAL A 153 14.16 -7.16 -16.82
N ALA A 154 13.68 -7.86 -17.85
CA ALA A 154 14.35 -9.01 -18.43
C ALA A 154 15.29 -8.58 -19.57
N PHE A 155 16.57 -8.89 -19.42
CA PHE A 155 17.59 -8.71 -20.46
C PHE A 155 17.75 -10.02 -21.23
N ARG A 156 17.29 -10.03 -22.49
CA ARG A 156 17.44 -11.15 -23.41
C ARG A 156 18.23 -10.72 -24.65
N LEU A 157 19.22 -11.52 -25.03
CA LEU A 157 19.99 -11.34 -26.26
C LEU A 157 19.37 -12.25 -27.33
N TYR A 158 18.94 -11.67 -28.45
CA TYR A 158 18.48 -12.40 -29.64
C TYR A 158 19.63 -12.60 -30.62
#